data_AF-A0A0U5M9E3-F1
#
_entry.id   AF-A0A0U5M9E3-F1
#
_cell.length_a   1.000
_cell.length_b   1.000
_cell.length_c   1.000
_cell.angle_alpha   90.00
_cell.angle_beta   90.00
_cell.angle_gamma   90.00
#
_symmetry.space_group_name_H-M   'P 1'
#
loop_
_entity.id
_entity.type
_entity.pdbx_description
1 polymer ?
#
loop_
_entity_poly.entity_id
_entity_poly.type
_entity_poly.pdbx_seq_one_letter_code
_entity_poly.pdbx_strand_id
1 'polypeptide(L)'
;MIRTAIIENGIVTNVVMHDSGSDWVAPEGAALVASETASLGDCWDGSQFTAQPPSPEQINAGIRARLAETDARSVRSLRAILEAQAAGTAPEAADVAMLAELNAQAALLRAALVT
;
A
#
# COMPACT_ATOMS: atom_id res chain seq x y z
N MET A 1 -16.98 27.33 9.11
CA MET A 1 -16.72 25.94 8.69
C MET A 1 -15.57 25.35 9.50
N ILE A 2 -15.85 24.30 10.27
CA ILE A 2 -14.96 23.57 11.17
C ILE A 2 -14.92 22.13 10.65
N ARG A 3 -13.71 21.57 10.55
CA ARG A 3 -13.48 20.17 10.21
C ARG A 3 -13.36 19.36 11.51
N THR A 4 -14.28 18.45 11.72
CA THR A 4 -14.37 17.68 12.97
C THR A 4 -14.24 16.20 12.67
N ALA A 5 -13.27 15.55 13.30
CA ALA A 5 -13.13 14.10 13.31
C ALA A 5 -14.08 13.50 14.35
N ILE A 6 -14.82 12.48 13.93
CA ILE A 6 -15.69 11.66 14.77
C ILE A 6 -14.92 10.39 15.11
N ILE A 7 -14.70 10.15 16.40
CA ILE A 7 -13.85 9.09 16.90
C ILE A 7 -14.68 8.10 17.71
N GLU A 8 -14.64 6.84 17.32
CA GLU A 8 -15.27 5.73 18.04
C GLU A 8 -14.19 4.71 18.40
N ASN A 9 -14.13 4.30 19.67
CA ASN A 9 -13.12 3.36 20.19
C ASN A 9 -11.67 3.75 19.87
N GLY A 10 -11.38 5.05 19.82
CA GLY A 10 -10.04 5.57 19.51
C GLY A 10 -9.69 5.59 18.02
N ILE A 11 -10.64 5.29 17.12
CA ILE A 11 -10.46 5.33 15.66
C ILE A 11 -11.37 6.40 15.05
N VAL A 12 -10.85 7.19 14.10
CA VAL A 12 -11.62 8.15 13.31
C VAL A 12 -12.52 7.39 12.34
N THR A 13 -13.83 7.35 12.62
CA THR A 13 -14.82 6.68 11.77
C THR A 13 -15.37 7.59 10.68
N ASN A 14 -15.36 8.91 10.92
CA ASN A 14 -15.86 9.88 9.96
C ASN A 14 -15.20 11.24 10.16
N VAL A 15 -15.18 12.06 9.10
CA VAL A 15 -14.74 13.45 9.17
C VAL A 15 -15.77 14.34 8.49
N VAL A 16 -16.33 15.27 9.24
CA VAL A 16 -17.41 16.14 8.79
C VAL A 16 -16.97 17.59 8.77
N MET A 17 -17.52 18.35 7.82
CA MET A 17 -17.39 19.80 7.77
C MET A 17 -18.72 20.40 8.22
N HIS A 18 -18.72 21.25 9.24
CA HIS A 18 -19.93 21.92 9.71
C HIS A 18 -19.65 23.36 10.14
N ASP A 19 -20.68 24.19 10.25
CA ASP A 19 -20.50 25.56 10.74
C ASP A 19 -20.64 25.64 12.26
N SER A 20 -20.06 26.68 12.84
CA SER A 20 -20.24 27.01 14.25
C SER A 20 -21.71 27.38 14.48
N GLY A 21 -22.46 26.53 15.18
CA GLY A 21 -23.88 26.77 15.48
C GLY A 21 -24.87 26.15 14.49
N SER A 22 -24.45 25.21 13.64
CA SER A 22 -25.37 24.40 12.83
C SER A 22 -26.15 23.39 13.68
N ASP A 23 -27.34 22.98 13.23
CA ASP A 23 -28.16 21.88 13.81
C ASP A 23 -27.55 20.48 13.62
N TRP A 24 -26.24 20.40 13.41
CA TRP A 24 -25.53 19.14 13.25
C TRP A 24 -25.40 18.47 14.62
N VAL A 25 -25.98 17.28 14.73
CA VAL A 25 -25.94 16.47 15.94
C VAL A 25 -24.89 15.39 15.77
N ALA A 26 -23.96 15.33 16.73
CA ALA A 26 -22.95 14.29 16.74
C ALA A 26 -23.54 12.92 17.10
N PRO A 27 -22.97 11.82 16.57
CA PRO A 27 -23.33 10.48 17.00
C PRO A 27 -23.11 10.29 18.50
N GLU A 28 -24.04 9.59 19.17
CA GLU A 28 -23.97 9.33 20.60
C GLU A 28 -22.78 8.41 20.93
N GLY A 29 -22.02 8.77 21.96
CA GLY A 29 -20.86 8.00 22.40
C GLY A 29 -19.56 8.23 21.60
N ALA A 30 -19.58 9.06 20.55
CA ALA A 30 -18.39 9.41 19.80
C ALA A 30 -17.64 10.61 20.41
N ALA A 31 -16.30 10.57 20.36
CA ALA A 31 -15.47 11.73 20.68
C ALA A 31 -15.32 12.64 19.45
N LEU A 32 -15.37 13.95 19.68
CA LEU A 32 -15.31 14.96 18.62
C LEU A 32 -14.06 15.80 18.78
N VAL A 33 -13.22 15.82 17.76
CA VAL A 33 -11.97 16.59 17.78
C VAL A 33 -11.87 17.40 16.49
N ALA A 34 -11.78 18.72 16.64
CA ALA A 34 -11.51 19.61 15.51
C ALA A 34 -10.11 19.32 14.96
N SER A 35 -10.01 19.01 13.66
CA SER A 35 -8.76 18.62 13.04
C SER A 35 -8.74 18.88 11.55
N GLU A 36 -7.70 19.56 11.09
CA GLU A 36 -7.45 19.78 9.66
C GLU A 36 -6.76 18.56 9.00
N THR A 37 -6.11 17.71 9.80
CA THR A 37 -5.25 16.63 9.30
C THR A 37 -5.81 15.22 9.50
N ALA A 38 -6.78 15.04 10.40
CA ALA A 38 -7.35 13.72 10.70
C ALA A 38 -7.91 13.05 9.44
N SER A 39 -7.54 11.82 9.18
CA SER A 39 -8.05 11.02 8.08
C SER A 39 -8.92 9.88 8.61
N LEU A 40 -9.83 9.39 7.77
CA LEU A 40 -10.68 8.27 8.11
C LEU A 40 -9.81 7.03 8.33
N GLY A 41 -9.94 6.37 9.49
CA GLY A 41 -9.10 5.26 9.91
C GLY A 41 -7.87 5.65 10.74
N ASP A 42 -7.62 6.93 11.00
CA ASP A 42 -6.57 7.34 11.93
C ASP A 42 -6.92 6.94 13.38
N CYS A 43 -5.91 6.57 14.15
CA CYS A 43 -5.99 6.37 15.58
C CYS A 43 -5.85 7.72 16.32
N TRP A 44 -6.71 7.97 17.31
CA TRP A 44 -6.62 9.10 18.23
C TRP A 44 -6.18 8.62 19.61
N ASP A 45 -5.02 9.09 20.07
CA ASP A 45 -4.44 8.72 21.38
C ASP A 45 -4.83 9.65 22.54
N GLY A 46 -5.75 10.60 22.29
CA GLY A 46 -6.10 11.67 23.22
C GLY A 46 -5.36 12.98 22.96
N SER A 47 -4.35 12.98 22.09
CA SER A 47 -3.53 14.17 21.79
C SER A 47 -3.23 14.38 20.30
N GLN A 48 -3.07 13.31 19.53
CA GLN A 48 -2.68 13.35 18.13
C GLN A 48 -3.36 12.25 17.31
N PHE A 49 -3.50 12.53 16.01
CA PHE A 49 -3.94 11.55 15.02
C PHE A 49 -2.72 10.81 14.48
N THR A 50 -2.77 9.49 14.50
CA THR A 50 -1.72 8.63 13.96
C THR A 50 -2.35 7.68 12.94
N ALA A 51 -1.73 7.55 11.78
CA ALA A 51 -2.18 6.56 10.80
C ALA A 51 -2.07 5.16 11.41
N GLN A 52 -3.12 4.35 11.27
CA GLN A 52 -3.03 2.95 11.67
C GLN A 52 -1.92 2.27 10.85
N PRO A 53 -1.04 1.46 11.48
CA PRO A 53 -0.09 0.66 10.73
C PRO A 53 -0.84 -0.24 9.75
N PRO A 54 -0.33 -0.43 8.52
CA PRO A 54 -0.99 -1.27 7.53
C PRO A 54 -1.15 -2.69 8.10
N SER A 55 -2.30 -3.30 7.85
CA SER A 55 -2.54 -4.68 8.26
C SER A 55 -1.56 -5.63 7.56
N PRO A 56 -1.25 -6.80 8.16
CA PRO A 56 -0.44 -7.82 7.48
C PRO A 56 -0.98 -8.18 6.10
N GLU A 57 -2.31 -8.19 5.92
CA GLU A 57 -2.94 -8.44 4.62
C GLU A 57 -2.64 -7.32 3.60
N GLN A 58 -2.67 -6.06 4.01
CA GLN A 58 -2.34 -4.92 3.15
C GLN A 58 -0.86 -4.93 2.75
N ILE A 59 0.03 -5.25 3.70
CA ILE A 59 1.46 -5.42 3.42
C ILE A 59 1.66 -6.54 2.39
N ASN A 60 1.05 -7.70 2.63
CA ASN A 60 1.14 -8.85 1.74
C ASN A 60 0.56 -8.56 0.35
N ALA A 61 -0.56 -7.84 0.26
CA ALA A 61 -1.14 -7.39 -1.01
C ALA A 61 -0.15 -6.49 -1.78
N GLY A 62 0.51 -5.56 -1.10
CA GLY A 62 1.56 -4.72 -1.69
C GLY A 62 2.76 -5.53 -2.21
N ILE A 63 3.21 -6.53 -1.45
CA ILE A 63 4.32 -7.40 -1.89
C ILE A 63 3.91 -8.24 -3.12
N ARG A 64 2.68 -8.79 -3.13
CA ARG A 64 2.15 -9.54 -4.28
C ARG A 64 2.01 -8.68 -5.53
N ALA A 65 1.58 -7.42 -5.39
CA ALA A 65 1.51 -6.48 -6.51
C ALA A 65 2.91 -6.23 -7.11
N ARG A 66 3.93 -6.04 -6.26
CA ARG A 66 5.32 -5.89 -6.71
C ARG A 66 5.86 -7.15 -7.39
N LEU A 67 5.51 -8.34 -6.90
CA LEU A 67 5.85 -9.60 -7.58
C LEU A 67 5.26 -9.66 -8.98
N ALA A 68 3.97 -9.31 -9.14
CA ALA A 68 3.32 -9.29 -10.44
C ALA A 68 3.97 -8.30 -11.42
N GLU A 69 4.43 -7.14 -10.92
CA GLU A 69 5.18 -6.17 -11.73
C GLU A 69 6.54 -6.72 -12.16
N THR A 70 7.29 -7.34 -11.25
CA THR A 70 8.57 -8.01 -11.57
C THR A 70 8.38 -9.11 -12.61
N ASP A 71 7.34 -9.94 -12.45
CA ASP A 71 7.01 -11.01 -13.40
C ASP A 71 6.69 -10.42 -14.78
N ALA A 72 5.88 -9.36 -14.85
CA ALA A 72 5.55 -8.69 -16.11
C ALA A 72 6.80 -8.11 -16.81
N ARG A 73 7.72 -7.51 -16.05
CA ARG A 73 9.00 -6.99 -16.59
C ARG A 73 9.92 -8.09 -17.10
N SER A 74 9.84 -9.30 -16.54
CA SER A 74 10.69 -10.43 -16.94
C SER A 74 10.36 -11.01 -18.32
N VAL A 75 9.12 -10.83 -18.80
CA VAL A 75 8.60 -11.49 -20.02
C VAL A 75 9.44 -11.18 -21.25
N ARG A 76 9.86 -9.92 -21.42
CA ARG A 76 10.61 -9.49 -22.61
C ARG A 76 11.98 -10.16 -22.70
N SER A 77 12.76 -10.11 -21.62
CA SER A 77 14.09 -10.71 -21.61
C SER A 77 14.03 -12.24 -21.65
N LEU A 78 13.04 -12.85 -20.98
CA LEU A 78 12.83 -14.31 -21.09
C LEU A 78 12.54 -14.72 -22.54
N ARG A 79 11.68 -13.99 -23.25
CA ARG A 79 11.37 -14.27 -24.65
C ARG A 79 12.63 -14.17 -25.53
N ALA A 80 13.41 -13.10 -25.39
CA ALA A 80 14.63 -12.89 -26.17
C ALA A 80 15.65 -14.02 -25.94
N ILE A 81 15.83 -14.46 -24.69
CA ILE A 81 16.70 -15.59 -24.34
C ILE A 81 16.22 -16.87 -25.01
N LEU A 82 14.92 -17.18 -24.93
CA LEU A 82 14.36 -18.39 -25.52
C LEU A 82 14.45 -18.39 -27.06
N GLU A 83 14.27 -17.23 -27.69
CA GLU A 83 14.42 -17.06 -29.14
C GLU A 83 15.87 -17.29 -29.59
N ALA A 84 16.85 -16.74 -28.87
CA ALA A 84 18.27 -16.99 -29.15
C ALA A 84 18.63 -18.48 -29.02
N GLN A 85 18.14 -19.13 -27.95
CA GLN A 85 18.34 -20.55 -27.74
C GLN A 85 17.71 -21.39 -28.86
N ALA A 86 16.49 -21.05 -29.30
CA ALA A 86 15.82 -21.73 -30.40
C ALA A 86 16.54 -21.55 -31.74
N ALA A 87 17.20 -20.41 -31.95
CA ALA A 87 18.05 -20.15 -33.11
C ALA A 87 19.43 -20.83 -33.04
N GLY A 88 19.77 -21.49 -31.93
CA GLY A 88 21.10 -22.06 -31.69
C GLY A 88 22.19 -21.00 -31.49
N THR A 89 21.81 -19.77 -31.13
CA THR A 89 22.75 -18.67 -30.84
C THR A 89 22.86 -18.44 -29.33
N ALA A 90 23.95 -17.78 -28.92
CA ALA A 90 24.11 -17.38 -27.53
C ALA A 90 23.14 -16.22 -27.21
N PRO A 91 22.39 -16.28 -26.08
CA PRO A 91 21.57 -15.17 -25.62
C PRO A 91 22.38 -13.90 -25.37
N GLU A 92 21.75 -12.74 -25.55
CA GLU A 92 22.39 -11.47 -25.23
C GLU A 92 22.68 -11.37 -23.72
N ALA A 93 23.92 -10.99 -23.38
CA ALA A 93 24.35 -10.88 -21.99
C ALA A 93 23.49 -9.89 -21.18
N ALA A 94 22.98 -8.84 -21.84
CA ALA A 94 22.10 -7.85 -21.21
C ALA A 94 20.76 -8.45 -20.78
N ASP A 95 20.14 -9.31 -21.61
CA ASP A 95 18.88 -9.97 -21.26
C ASP A 95 19.07 -11.00 -20.14
N VAL A 96 20.18 -11.74 -20.16
CA VAL A 96 20.53 -12.69 -19.09
C VAL A 96 20.76 -11.96 -17.77
N ALA A 97 21.51 -10.85 -17.78
CA ALA A 97 21.74 -10.03 -16.59
C ALA A 97 20.44 -9.43 -16.04
N MET A 98 19.60 -8.87 -16.92
CA MET A 98 18.29 -8.32 -16.54
C MET A 98 17.39 -9.39 -15.90
N LEU A 99 17.31 -10.58 -16.51
CA LEU A 99 16.49 -11.67 -15.97
C LEU A 99 17.02 -12.16 -14.62
N ALA A 100 18.35 -12.25 -14.45
CA ALA A 100 18.97 -12.63 -13.18
C ALA A 100 18.65 -11.61 -12.06
N GLU A 101 18.71 -10.31 -12.36
CA GLU A 101 18.39 -9.25 -11.40
C GLU A 101 16.91 -9.27 -11.00
N LEU A 102 16.00 -9.40 -11.97
CA LEU A 102 14.56 -9.50 -11.69
C LEU A 102 14.25 -10.75 -10.85
N ASN A 103 14.92 -11.87 -11.11
CA ASN A 103 14.74 -13.08 -10.31
C ASN A 103 15.25 -12.91 -8.87
N ALA A 104 16.37 -12.22 -8.66
CA ALA A 104 16.87 -11.89 -7.33
C ALA A 104 15.90 -10.98 -6.56
N GLN A 105 15.32 -9.97 -7.22
CA GLN A 105 14.29 -9.12 -6.62
C GLN A 105 13.03 -9.93 -6.24
N ALA A 106 12.57 -10.82 -7.13
CA ALA A 106 11.44 -11.69 -6.84
C ALA A 106 11.70 -12.64 -5.67
N ALA A 107 12.92 -13.16 -5.53
CA ALA A 107 13.31 -14.01 -4.41
C ALA A 107 13.21 -13.27 -3.06
N LEU A 108 13.66 -12.02 -3.00
CA LEU A 108 13.54 -11.18 -1.79
C LEU A 108 12.08 -10.90 -1.43
N LEU A 109 11.25 -10.58 -2.42
CA LEU A 109 9.82 -10.33 -2.19
C LEU A 109 9.08 -11.60 -1.74
N ARG A 110 9.41 -12.78 -2.29
CA ARG A 110 8.84 -14.06 -1.86
C ARG A 110 9.25 -14.39 -0.42
N ALA A 111 10.50 -14.13 -0.04
CA ALA A 111 10.96 -14.33 1.33
C ALA A 111 10.16 -13.47 2.33
N ALA A 112 9.86 -12.22 1.97
CA ALA A 112 9.07 -11.30 2.79
C ALA A 112 7.59 -11.69 2.96
N LEU A 113 7.04 -12.59 2.14
CA LEU A 113 5.67 -13.12 2.30
C LEU A 113 5.58 -14.28 3.29
N VAL A 114 6.71 -14.90 3.63
CA VAL A 114 6.78 -16.09 4.50
C VAL A 114 7.14 -15.70 5.95
N THR A 115 7.58 -14.46 6.15
CA THR A 115 7.84 -13.82 7.45
C THR A 115 6.58 -13.15 8.00
#